data_AF-E3JW64-F1
#
_entry.id   AF-E3JW64-F1
#
_cell.length_a   1.000
_cell.length_b   1.000
_cell.length_c   1.000
_cell.angle_alpha   90.00
_cell.angle_beta   90.00
_cell.angle_gamma   90.00
#
_symmetry.space_group_name_H-M   'P 1'
#
loop_
_entity.id
_entity.type
_entity.pdbx_description
1 polymer ?
#
loop_
_entity_poly.entity_id
_entity_poly.type
_entity_poly.pdbx_seq_one_letter_code
_entity_poly.pdbx_strand_id
1 'polypeptide(L)'
;MKLRKSPNSKARFIEICEETQCKKPQTIKRDVPTRWNLTYLQISSIVRCEEAIVMWQRDKQFGMPRNYHVQQEDFDLATDLVQLLLPFYEITLQLSTKASARIADVVVMIDQITSNLAAVIANQDPEKITLQPYEMLVVRGFA
;
A
#
# COMPACT_ATOMS: atom_id res chain seq x y z
N MET A 1 -15.51 1.05 -13.94
CA MET A 1 -15.76 0.29 -12.69
C MET A 1 -17.17 0.58 -12.17
N LYS A 2 -18.09 -0.40 -12.24
CA LYS A 2 -19.52 -0.26 -11.87
C LYS A 2 -19.74 0.10 -10.39
N LEU A 3 -18.87 -0.40 -9.50
CA LEU A 3 -18.83 -0.04 -8.07
C LEU A 3 -18.79 1.46 -7.80
N ARG A 4 -18.17 2.25 -8.68
CA ARG A 4 -18.06 3.70 -8.53
C ARG A 4 -19.37 4.43 -8.83
N LYS A 5 -20.17 3.90 -9.76
CA LYS A 5 -21.28 4.63 -10.40
C LYS A 5 -22.65 4.17 -9.93
N SER A 6 -22.77 2.95 -9.40
CA SER A 6 -24.05 2.37 -8.99
C SER A 6 -24.13 2.21 -7.46
N PRO A 7 -25.05 2.93 -6.79
CA PRO A 7 -25.31 2.74 -5.36
C PRO A 7 -25.69 1.30 -5.01
N ASN A 8 -26.51 0.65 -5.84
CA ASN A 8 -26.95 -0.74 -5.63
C ASN A 8 -25.79 -1.72 -5.73
N SER A 9 -24.91 -1.54 -6.72
CA SER A 9 -23.68 -2.35 -6.84
C SER A 9 -22.77 -2.17 -5.63
N LYS A 10 -22.71 -0.96 -5.05
CA LYS A 10 -21.90 -0.68 -3.86
C LYS A 10 -22.53 -1.30 -2.61
N ALA A 11 -23.85 -1.22 -2.46
CA ALA A 11 -24.58 -1.87 -1.36
C ALA A 11 -24.34 -3.39 -1.39
N ARG A 12 -24.49 -4.02 -2.56
CA ARG A 12 -24.21 -5.45 -2.73
C ARG A 12 -22.77 -5.82 -2.38
N PHE A 13 -21.81 -4.98 -2.76
CA PHE A 13 -20.41 -5.21 -2.38
C PHE A 13 -20.18 -5.13 -0.87
N ILE A 14 -20.87 -4.21 -0.17
CA ILE A 14 -20.78 -4.11 1.29
C ILE A 14 -21.31 -5.39 1.94
N GLU A 15 -22.44 -5.94 1.49
CA GLU A 15 -22.98 -7.22 1.97
C GLU A 15 -21.96 -8.36 1.79
N ILE A 16 -21.38 -8.48 0.60
CA ILE A 16 -20.36 -9.51 0.31
C ILE A 16 -19.12 -9.34 1.21
N CYS A 17 -18.76 -8.09 1.52
CA CYS A 17 -17.66 -7.82 2.44
C CYS A 17 -17.97 -8.22 3.89
N GLU A 18 -19.22 -8.08 4.33
CA GLU A 18 -19.66 -8.57 5.63
C GLU A 18 -19.65 -10.12 5.68
N GLU A 19 -20.13 -10.75 4.61
CA GLU A 19 -20.11 -12.21 4.42
C GLU A 19 -18.68 -12.79 4.47
N THR A 20 -17.71 -12.09 3.88
CA THR A 20 -16.26 -12.44 3.89
C THR A 20 -15.52 -11.98 5.14
N GLN A 21 -16.21 -11.42 6.12
CA GLN A 21 -15.60 -10.85 7.33
C GLN A 21 -14.53 -9.77 7.03
N CYS A 22 -14.62 -9.12 5.87
CA CYS A 22 -13.80 -7.98 5.51
C CYS A 22 -14.22 -6.77 6.36
N LYS A 23 -13.42 -6.48 7.40
CA LYS A 23 -13.79 -5.54 8.49
C LYS A 23 -14.11 -4.10 8.06
N LYS A 24 -13.63 -3.61 6.91
CA LYS A 24 -13.80 -2.20 6.45
C LYS A 24 -13.86 -2.03 4.91
N PRO A 25 -14.90 -2.51 4.25
CA PRO A 25 -14.98 -2.48 2.78
C PRO A 25 -15.21 -1.09 2.21
N GLN A 26 -15.81 -0.21 3.02
CA GLN A 26 -16.16 1.15 2.66
C GLN A 26 -14.96 2.10 2.60
N THR A 27 -13.77 1.61 2.98
CA THR A 27 -12.55 2.41 3.17
C THR A 27 -11.51 2.19 2.09
N ILE A 28 -11.86 1.60 0.92
CA ILE A 28 -10.95 1.64 -0.23
C ILE A 28 -10.79 3.11 -0.64
N LYS A 29 -9.77 3.76 -0.06
CA LYS A 29 -9.45 5.15 -0.33
C LYS A 29 -9.04 5.23 -1.78
N ARG A 30 -9.61 6.18 -2.48
CA ARG A 30 -9.32 6.41 -3.90
C ARG A 30 -8.10 7.28 -3.98
N ASP A 31 -7.16 6.96 -4.83
CA ASP A 31 -6.06 7.85 -5.14
C ASP A 31 -6.60 9.20 -5.64
N VAL A 32 -6.02 10.28 -5.10
CA VAL A 32 -6.40 11.66 -5.39
C VAL A 32 -5.10 12.39 -5.68
N PRO A 33 -5.01 13.15 -6.79
CA PRO A 33 -3.75 13.76 -7.23
C PRO A 33 -3.03 14.62 -6.17
N THR A 34 -3.79 15.21 -5.24
CA THR A 34 -3.25 16.08 -4.18
C THR A 34 -2.78 15.32 -2.93
N ARG A 35 -2.94 14.00 -2.88
CA ARG A 35 -2.58 13.16 -1.73
C ARG A 35 -1.71 11.99 -2.19
N TRP A 36 -0.44 12.28 -2.37
CA TRP A 36 0.57 11.36 -2.88
C TRP A 36 0.69 10.00 -2.15
N ASN A 37 0.27 9.92 -0.89
CA ASN A 37 0.29 8.66 -0.11
C ASN A 37 -0.93 7.76 -0.25
N LEU A 38 -1.87 8.11 -1.11
CA LEU A 38 -3.16 7.45 -1.15
C LEU A 38 -3.12 6.13 -1.92
N THR A 39 -2.10 5.95 -2.78
CA THR A 39 -1.83 4.70 -3.50
C THR A 39 -1.59 3.52 -2.54
N TYR A 40 -0.72 3.67 -1.53
CA TYR A 40 -0.53 2.62 -0.51
C TYR A 40 -1.86 2.22 0.13
N LEU A 41 -2.60 3.20 0.67
CA LEU A 41 -3.87 2.94 1.35
C LEU A 41 -4.93 2.31 0.44
N GLN A 42 -4.92 2.65 -0.84
CA GLN A 42 -5.80 2.06 -1.83
C GLN A 42 -5.45 0.59 -2.05
N ILE A 43 -4.20 0.28 -2.38
CA ILE A 43 -3.76 -1.09 -2.69
C ILE A 43 -3.86 -1.98 -1.45
N SER A 44 -3.46 -1.50 -0.26
CA SER A 44 -3.67 -2.26 1.00
C SER A 44 -5.14 -2.58 1.24
N SER A 45 -6.05 -1.69 0.84
CA SER A 45 -7.48 -1.97 0.96
C SER A 45 -7.98 -2.95 -0.08
N ILE A 46 -7.40 -2.98 -1.29
CA ILE A 46 -7.70 -3.97 -2.33
C ILE A 46 -7.27 -5.36 -1.84
N VAL A 47 -6.02 -5.51 -1.39
CA VAL A 47 -5.49 -6.78 -0.84
C VAL A 47 -6.37 -7.28 0.30
N ARG A 48 -6.71 -6.39 1.26
CA ARG A 48 -7.61 -6.75 2.37
C ARG A 48 -9.02 -7.18 1.93
N CYS A 49 -9.50 -6.73 0.78
CA CYS A 49 -10.83 -7.05 0.26
C CYS A 49 -10.79 -8.12 -0.85
N GLU A 50 -9.68 -8.83 -1.03
CA GLU A 50 -9.46 -9.79 -2.12
C GLU A 50 -10.64 -10.75 -2.30
N GLU A 51 -10.99 -11.50 -1.25
CA GLU A 51 -12.07 -12.49 -1.31
C GLU A 51 -13.41 -11.86 -1.72
N ALA A 52 -13.72 -10.70 -1.14
CA ALA A 52 -14.93 -9.96 -1.46
C ALA A 52 -14.94 -9.46 -2.92
N ILE A 53 -13.80 -9.01 -3.43
CA ILE A 53 -13.66 -8.56 -4.83
C ILE A 53 -13.83 -9.76 -5.77
N VAL A 54 -13.23 -10.91 -5.45
CA VAL A 54 -13.34 -12.15 -6.23
C VAL A 54 -14.78 -12.64 -6.30
N MET A 55 -15.54 -12.55 -5.21
CA MET A 55 -16.97 -12.89 -5.22
C MET A 55 -17.81 -11.85 -5.95
N TRP A 56 -17.61 -10.56 -5.68
CA TRP A 56 -18.39 -9.50 -6.30
C TRP A 56 -18.22 -9.43 -7.82
N GLN A 57 -17.01 -9.65 -8.34
CA GLN A 57 -16.79 -9.61 -9.79
C GLN A 57 -17.54 -10.73 -10.54
N ARG A 58 -17.86 -11.83 -9.85
CA ARG A 58 -18.65 -12.97 -10.34
C ARG A 58 -20.16 -12.84 -10.10
N ASP A 59 -20.59 -11.78 -9.40
CA ASP A 59 -22.01 -11.52 -9.13
C ASP A 59 -22.80 -11.38 -10.44
N LYS A 60 -23.93 -12.10 -10.54
CA LYS A 60 -24.71 -12.17 -11.79
C LYS A 60 -25.36 -10.85 -12.18
N GLN A 61 -25.68 -10.00 -11.20
CA GLN A 61 -26.44 -8.76 -11.40
C GLN A 61 -25.53 -7.54 -11.52
N PHE A 62 -24.53 -7.45 -10.64
CA PHE A 62 -23.68 -6.26 -10.49
C PHE A 62 -22.22 -6.48 -10.89
N GLY A 63 -21.81 -7.73 -11.08
CA GLY A 63 -20.45 -8.10 -11.43
C GLY A 63 -19.97 -7.56 -12.79
N MET A 64 -18.74 -7.95 -13.11
CA MET A 64 -18.00 -7.49 -14.28
C MET A 64 -17.91 -8.62 -15.31
N PRO A 65 -17.83 -8.31 -16.62
CA PRO A 65 -17.52 -9.33 -17.63
C PRO A 65 -16.17 -10.00 -17.32
N ARG A 66 -16.05 -11.30 -17.61
CA ARG A 66 -14.88 -12.13 -17.23
C ARG A 66 -13.53 -11.58 -17.70
N ASN A 67 -13.49 -10.91 -18.85
CA ASN A 67 -12.27 -10.32 -19.39
C ASN A 67 -11.76 -9.10 -18.60
N TYR A 68 -12.51 -8.63 -17.60
CA TYR A 68 -12.09 -7.58 -16.66
C TYR A 68 -11.96 -8.12 -15.24
N HIS A 69 -11.97 -9.44 -15.05
CA HIS A 69 -11.76 -10.03 -13.74
C HIS A 69 -10.30 -9.89 -13.33
N VAL A 70 -10.10 -9.39 -12.12
CA VAL A 70 -8.80 -9.38 -11.44
C VAL A 70 -8.49 -10.83 -11.06
N GLN A 71 -7.32 -11.31 -11.45
CA GLN A 71 -6.85 -12.67 -11.19
C GLN A 71 -6.00 -12.73 -9.92
N GLN A 72 -5.64 -13.94 -9.50
CA GLN A 72 -4.80 -14.13 -8.32
C GLN A 72 -3.45 -13.41 -8.47
N GLU A 73 -2.86 -13.47 -9.67
CA GLU A 73 -1.56 -12.86 -9.96
C GLU A 73 -1.59 -11.34 -9.78
N ASP A 74 -2.74 -10.70 -10.02
CA ASP A 74 -2.92 -9.27 -9.76
C ASP A 74 -2.95 -8.95 -8.25
N PHE A 75 -3.51 -9.84 -7.43
CA PHE A 75 -3.52 -9.70 -5.97
C PHE A 75 -2.14 -9.99 -5.35
N ASP A 76 -1.42 -10.95 -5.91
CA ASP A 76 -0.04 -11.25 -5.52
C ASP A 76 0.86 -10.02 -5.80
N LEU A 77 0.77 -9.46 -7.01
CA LEU A 77 1.46 -8.21 -7.36
C LEU A 77 1.04 -7.04 -6.45
N ALA A 78 -0.25 -6.92 -6.14
CA ALA A 78 -0.74 -5.89 -5.22
C ALA A 78 -0.14 -6.06 -3.81
N THR A 79 0.04 -7.29 -3.35
CA THR A 79 0.65 -7.62 -2.06
C THR A 79 2.13 -7.21 -2.04
N ASP A 80 2.88 -7.53 -3.10
CA ASP A 80 4.27 -7.10 -3.24
C ASP A 80 4.41 -5.58 -3.25
N LEU A 81 3.52 -4.89 -3.97
CA LEU A 81 3.48 -3.42 -4.00
C LEU A 81 3.16 -2.82 -2.63
N VAL A 82 2.28 -3.44 -1.84
CA VAL A 82 1.99 -2.98 -0.47
C VAL A 82 3.23 -3.04 0.40
N GLN A 83 4.02 -4.12 0.31
CA GLN A 83 5.27 -4.26 1.06
C GLN A 83 6.29 -3.21 0.64
N LEU A 84 6.45 -2.98 -0.67
CA LEU A 84 7.36 -1.96 -1.21
C LEU A 84 6.96 -0.54 -0.77
N LEU A 85 5.67 -0.23 -0.77
CA LEU A 85 5.16 1.12 -0.47
C LEU A 85 5.05 1.42 1.03
N LEU A 86 5.03 0.39 1.89
CA LEU A 86 4.87 0.55 3.33
C LEU A 86 5.91 1.49 3.97
N PRO A 87 7.24 1.33 3.73
CA PRO A 87 8.24 2.22 4.30
C PRO A 87 8.04 3.69 3.92
N PHE A 88 7.66 3.96 2.67
CA PHE A 88 7.37 5.31 2.19
C PHE A 88 6.17 5.92 2.90
N TYR A 89 5.12 5.12 3.10
CA TYR A 89 3.92 5.55 3.81
C TYR A 89 4.24 5.92 5.27
N GLU A 90 4.99 5.06 5.98
CA GLU A 90 5.36 5.25 7.38
C GLU A 90 6.24 6.49 7.58
N ILE A 91 7.29 6.62 6.77
CA ILE A 91 8.21 7.78 6.80
C ILE A 91 7.44 9.08 6.57
N THR A 92 6.55 9.09 5.58
CA THR A 92 5.76 10.28 5.31
C THR A 92 4.78 10.60 6.43
N LEU A 93 4.16 9.57 7.03
CA LEU A 93 3.28 9.76 8.17
C LEU A 93 4.04 10.33 9.37
N GLN A 94 5.25 9.83 9.65
CA GLN A 94 6.14 10.34 10.68
C GLN A 94 6.48 11.81 10.42
N LEU A 95 6.90 12.16 9.20
CA LEU A 95 7.19 13.55 8.82
C LEU A 95 5.97 14.48 8.99
N SER A 96 4.79 13.99 8.60
CA SER A 96 3.55 14.77 8.62
C SER A 96 3.02 15.01 10.04
N THR A 97 3.35 14.14 10.98
CA THR A 97 2.86 14.18 12.37
C THR A 97 3.89 14.75 13.35
N LYS A 98 5.17 14.81 12.95
CA LYS A 98 6.24 15.33 13.79
C LYS A 98 6.12 16.85 13.94
N ALA A 99 5.90 17.30 15.18
CA ALA A 99 5.72 18.71 15.51
C ALA A 99 6.93 19.61 15.12
N SER A 100 8.13 19.04 15.01
CA SER A 100 9.34 19.71 14.53
C SER A 100 10.21 18.72 13.75
N ALA A 101 9.85 18.49 12.49
CA ALA A 101 10.68 17.74 11.56
C ALA A 101 11.90 18.58 11.15
N ARG A 102 13.10 18.01 11.26
CA ARG A 102 14.36 18.66 10.86
C ARG A 102 14.85 18.06 9.56
N ILE A 103 15.62 18.84 8.79
CA ILE A 103 16.26 18.37 7.55
C ILE A 103 17.14 17.15 7.80
N ALA A 104 17.85 17.10 8.95
CA ALA A 104 18.66 15.95 9.33
C ALA A 104 17.83 14.65 9.43
N ASP A 105 16.58 14.74 9.87
CA ASP A 105 15.71 13.56 9.93
C ASP A 105 15.41 13.05 8.50
N VAL A 106 15.20 13.95 7.54
CA VAL A 106 14.94 13.61 6.12
C VAL A 106 16.12 12.86 5.50
N VAL A 107 17.35 13.27 5.79
CA VAL A 107 18.55 12.59 5.28
C VAL A 107 18.59 11.13 5.74
N VAL A 108 18.37 10.90 7.05
CA VAL A 108 18.31 9.54 7.62
C VAL A 108 17.20 8.70 6.97
N MET A 109 16.04 9.29 6.71
CA MET A 109 14.92 8.59 6.07
C MET A 109 15.22 8.23 4.60
N ILE A 110 15.97 9.06 3.86
CA ILE A 110 16.43 8.73 2.51
C ILE A 110 17.37 7.52 2.55
N ASP A 111 18.30 7.47 3.50
CA ASP A 111 19.23 6.36 3.64
C ASP A 111 18.50 5.05 3.99
N GLN A 112 17.48 5.13 4.86
CA GLN A 112 16.61 3.98 5.20
C GLN A 112 15.85 3.46 3.97
N ILE A 113 15.20 4.35 3.21
CA ILE A 113 14.47 3.96 1.99
C ILE A 113 15.44 3.32 0.98
N THR A 114 16.60 3.94 0.77
CA THR A 114 17.59 3.45 -0.19
C THR A 114 18.08 2.06 0.19
N SER A 115 18.33 1.82 1.49
CA SER A 115 18.75 0.52 2.01
C SER A 115 17.66 -0.55 1.84
N ASN A 116 16.39 -0.20 2.15
CA ASN A 116 15.27 -1.11 1.98
C ASN A 116 15.06 -1.50 0.50
N LEU A 117 15.14 -0.53 -0.41
CA LEU A 117 15.04 -0.80 -1.85
C LEU A 117 16.19 -1.67 -2.35
N ALA A 118 17.41 -1.43 -1.88
CA ALA A 118 18.57 -2.26 -2.23
C ALA A 118 18.39 -3.71 -1.76
N ALA A 119 17.82 -3.92 -0.57
CA ALA A 119 17.50 -5.25 -0.04
C ALA A 119 16.51 -6.00 -0.94
N VAL A 120 15.40 -5.33 -1.30
CA VAL A 120 14.37 -5.89 -2.18
C VAL A 120 14.96 -6.27 -3.54
N ILE A 121 15.76 -5.38 -4.15
CA ILE A 121 16.42 -5.65 -5.43
C ILE A 121 17.40 -6.84 -5.33
N ALA A 122 18.09 -6.98 -4.19
CA ALA A 122 19.00 -8.08 -3.94
C ALA A 122 18.29 -9.41 -3.59
N ASN A 123 16.95 -9.45 -3.51
CA ASN A 123 16.16 -10.55 -2.93
C ASN A 123 16.64 -10.93 -1.52
N GLN A 124 17.04 -9.94 -0.72
CA GLN A 124 17.49 -10.10 0.66
C GLN A 124 16.45 -9.54 1.62
N ASP A 125 16.22 -10.24 2.73
CA ASP A 125 15.25 -9.86 3.76
C ASP A 125 15.64 -8.51 4.39
N PRO A 126 14.78 -7.47 4.37
CA PRO A 126 15.11 -6.12 4.84
C PRO A 126 15.41 -6.05 6.34
N GLU A 127 14.95 -7.01 7.16
CA GLU A 127 15.27 -7.09 8.59
C GLU A 127 16.75 -7.40 8.89
N LYS A 128 17.54 -7.86 7.90
CA LYS A 128 18.97 -8.18 8.09
C LYS A 128 19.92 -7.01 7.87
N ILE A 129 19.43 -5.83 7.47
CA ILE A 129 20.27 -4.64 7.25
C ILE A 129 20.08 -3.68 8.42
N THR A 130 20.51 -4.09 9.60
CA THR A 130 20.76 -3.16 10.71
C THR A 130 22.19 -2.65 10.60
N LEU A 131 22.42 -1.60 9.81
CA LEU A 131 23.67 -0.84 9.88
C LEU A 131 23.54 0.20 10.98
N GLN A 132 24.45 0.13 11.95
CA GLN A 132 24.51 1.04 13.10
C GLN A 132 24.70 2.49 12.61
N PRO A 133 23.99 3.48 13.20
CA PRO A 133 23.96 4.87 12.70
C PRO A 133 25.31 5.60 12.60
N TYR A 134 26.39 5.04 13.16
CA TYR A 134 27.68 5.72 13.31
C TYR A 134 28.65 5.53 12.13
N GLU A 135 28.43 4.57 11.22
CA GLU A 135 29.41 4.29 10.15
C GLU A 135 29.21 5.12 8.87
N MET A 136 28.07 5.78 8.68
CA MET A 136 27.84 6.60 7.47
C MET A 136 28.49 8.00 7.52
N LEU A 137 28.80 8.52 8.72
CA LEU A 137 29.44 9.84 8.86
C LEU A 137 30.92 9.81 8.47
N VAL A 138 31.58 8.66 8.54
CA VAL A 138 33.01 8.53 8.20
C VAL A 138 33.22 8.48 6.68
N VAL A 139 32.25 7.97 5.91
CA VAL A 139 32.38 7.78 4.45
C VAL A 139 32.14 9.08 3.66
N ARG A 140 31.52 10.11 4.26
CA ARG A 140 31.22 11.39 3.58
C ARG A 140 31.94 12.62 4.14
N GLY A 141 33.07 12.45 4.83
CA GLY A 141 34.07 13.52 4.98
C GLY A 141 33.54 14.87 5.48
N PHE A 142 32.67 14.86 6.48
CA PHE A 142 32.34 16.06 7.25
C PHE A 142 32.94 15.91 8.65
N ALA A 143 34.17 16.40 8.79
CA ALA A 143 34.78 16.80 10.05
C ALA A 143 34.91 18.33 10.06
#